data_AF-A0A660HQ35-F1
#
_entry.id   AF-A0A660HQ35-F1
#
_cell.length_a   1.000
_cell.length_b   1.000
_cell.length_c   1.000
_cell.angle_alpha   90.00
_cell.angle_beta   90.00
_cell.angle_gamma   90.00
#
_symmetry.space_group_name_H-M   'P 1'
#
loop_
_entity.id
_entity.type
_entity.pdbx_description
1 polymer ?
#
loop_
_entity_poly.entity_id
_entity_poly.type
_entity_poly.pdbx_seq_one_letter_code
_entity_poly.pdbx_strand_id
1 'polypeptide(L)' 'MKCYECEREGKNTDAVGICIVCGRGVCKEHLIHEETPAWEGDYPIKLKPDLEHIKRIVCVPCHQALKENCLFNEVC' A
#
# COMPACT_ATOMS: atom_id res chain seq x y z
N MET A 1 12.10 4.41 -11.65
CA MET A 1 11.53 5.42 -10.73
C MET A 1 12.25 5.32 -9.38
N LYS A 2 12.29 6.38 -8.56
CA LYS A 2 13.02 6.39 -7.28
C LYS A 2 12.10 6.22 -6.08
N CYS A 3 12.64 5.71 -4.96
CA CYS A 3 11.91 5.66 -3.70
C CYS A 3 11.74 7.07 -3.14
N TYR A 4 10.51 7.45 -2.83
CA TYR A 4 10.17 8.81 -2.39
C TYR A 4 10.91 9.21 -1.11
N GLU A 5 10.93 8.34 -0.09
CA GLU A 5 11.59 8.59 1.19
C GLU A 5 13.12 8.63 1.04
N CYS A 6 13.72 7.71 0.28
CA CYS A 6 15.15 7.74 0.01
C CYS A 6 15.58 9.04 -0.70
N GLU A 7 14.83 9.48 -1.70
CA GLU A 7 15.16 10.70 -2.45
C GLU A 7 15.07 11.94 -1.55
N ARG A 8 14.11 11.98 -0.61
CA ARG A 8 14.00 13.05 0.39
C ARG A 8 15.19 13.10 1.35
N GLU A 9 15.83 11.98 1.61
CA GLU A 9 17.05 11.87 2.41
C GLU A 9 18.33 12.09 1.58
N GLY A 10 18.21 12.38 0.28
CA GLY A 10 19.33 12.52 -0.65
C GLY A 10 19.97 11.19 -1.06
N LYS A 11 19.31 10.06 -0.77
CA LYS A 11 19.75 8.72 -1.17
C LYS A 11 19.15 8.36 -2.52
N ASN A 12 20.00 7.94 -3.46
CA ASN A 12 19.57 7.54 -4.79
C ASN A 12 19.24 6.04 -4.82
N THR A 13 18.01 5.68 -4.42
CA THR A 13 17.55 4.28 -4.35
C THR A 13 16.39 4.06 -5.30
N ASP A 14 16.47 3.01 -6.11
CA ASP A 14 15.38 2.63 -7.02
C ASP A 14 14.16 2.10 -6.25
N ALA A 15 12.97 2.50 -6.71
CA ALA A 15 11.73 1.90 -6.21
C ALA A 15 11.52 0.53 -6.86
N VAL A 16 10.99 -0.40 -6.07
CA VAL A 16 10.61 -1.75 -6.51
C VAL A 16 9.09 -1.92 -6.59
N GLY A 17 8.33 -1.00 -6.02
CA GLY A 17 6.87 -1.02 -6.03
C GLY A 17 6.27 0.36 -5.84
N ILE A 18 4.95 0.43 -5.89
CA ILE A 18 4.17 1.66 -5.72
C ILE A 18 3.17 1.43 -4.60
N CYS A 19 3.08 2.38 -3.65
CA CYS A 19 2.05 2.36 -2.62
C CYS A 19 0.66 2.52 -3.27
N ILE A 20 -0.22 1.55 -3.06
CA ILE A 20 -1.57 1.56 -3.65
C ILE A 20 -2.44 2.72 -3.15
N VAL A 21 -2.16 3.23 -1.95
CA VAL A 21 -2.96 4.30 -1.33
C VAL A 21 -2.60 5.69 -1.88
N CYS A 22 -1.31 6.00 -2.03
CA CYS A 22 -0.84 7.35 -2.33
C CYS A 22 0.05 7.48 -3.58
N GLY A 23 0.37 6.38 -4.26
CA GLY A 23 1.13 6.39 -5.52
C GLY A 23 2.64 6.64 -5.38
N ARG A 24 3.20 6.71 -4.15
CA ARG A 24 4.64 6.87 -3.95
C ARG A 24 5.42 5.62 -4.37
N GLY A 25 6.57 5.82 -5.02
CA GLY A 25 7.54 4.74 -5.23
C GLY A 25 8.21 4.33 -3.93
N VAL A 26 8.28 3.01 -3.67
CA VAL A 26 8.88 2.44 -2.45
C VAL A 26 9.99 1.45 -2.81
N CYS A 27 11.14 1.54 -2.12
CA CYS A 27 12.20 0.54 -2.18
C CYS A 27 11.89 -0.63 -1.23
N LYS A 28 12.75 -1.65 -1.20
CA LYS A 28 12.58 -2.83 -0.32
C LYS A 28 12.50 -2.49 1.17
N GLU A 29 13.15 -1.41 1.60
CA GLU A 29 13.18 -0.98 3.01
C GLU A 29 11.93 -0.20 3.43
N HIS A 30 11.34 0.55 2.49
CA HIS A 30 10.17 1.41 2.75
C HIS A 30 8.84 0.78 2.29
N LEU A 31 8.90 -0.47 1.83
CA LEU A 31 7.77 -1.27 1.40
C LEU A 31 7.25 -2.11 2.57
N ILE A 32 5.93 -2.10 2.76
CA ILE A 32 5.24 -3.01 3.67
C ILE A 32 4.16 -3.75 2.88
N HIS A 33 4.08 -5.06 3.12
CA HIS A 33 2.98 -5.90 2.63
C HIS A 33 1.89 -5.90 3.70
N GLU A 34 0.77 -5.23 3.43
CA GLU A 34 -0.35 -5.12 4.37
C GLU A 34 -1.62 -5.73 3.76
N GLU A 35 -2.36 -6.46 4.59
CA GLU A 35 -3.71 -6.88 4.24
C GLU A 35 -4.60 -5.64 4.29
N THR A 36 -5.15 -5.29 3.14
CA THR A 36 -5.98 -4.09 3.01
C THR A 36 -7.42 -4.54 2.81
N PRO A 37 -8.39 -3.81 3.39
CA PRO A 37 -9.79 -4.12 3.16
C PRO A 37 -10.08 -4.05 1.66
N ALA A 38 -11.11 -4.79 1.22
CA ALA A 38 -11.59 -4.68 -0.15
C ALA A 38 -12.02 -3.24 -0.40
N TRP A 39 -11.40 -2.59 -1.38
CA TRP A 39 -11.80 -1.24 -1.78
C TRP A 39 -13.14 -1.33 -2.50
N GLU A 40 -14.17 -0.72 -1.92
CA GLU A 40 -15.47 -0.58 -2.56
C GLU A 40 -15.36 0.44 -3.70
N GLY A 41 -15.52 -0.04 -4.93
CA GLY A 41 -15.54 0.78 -6.12
C GLY A 41 -16.32 0.07 -7.22
N ASP A 42 -17.16 0.81 -7.93
CA ASP A 42 -17.94 0.25 -9.03
C ASP A 42 -17.06 0.21 -10.28
N TYR A 43 -16.58 -0.97 -10.64
CA TYR A 43 -15.90 -1.21 -11.91
C TYR A 43 -16.91 -1.76 -12.91
N PRO A 44 -16.86 -1.39 -14.20
CA PRO A 44 -17.76 -1.94 -15.22
C PRO A 44 -17.60 -3.47 -15.42
N ILE A 45 -16.62 -4.07 -14.74
CA ILE A 45 -16.32 -5.49 -14.74
C ILE A 45 -16.44 -6.00 -13.29
N LYS A 46 -17.29 -7.01 -13.09
CA LYS A 46 -17.41 -7.66 -11.78
C LYS A 46 -16.19 -8.54 -11.54
N LEU A 47 -15.27 -8.06 -10.71
CA LEU A 47 -14.21 -8.90 -10.15
C LEU A 47 -14.83 -9.81 -9.09
N LYS A 48 -14.44 -11.09 -9.08
CA LYS A 48 -14.79 -11.96 -7.96
C LYS A 48 -14.14 -11.38 -6.69
N PRO A 49 -14.83 -11.41 -5.53
CA PRO A 49 -14.23 -10.95 -4.28
C PRO A 49 -12.90 -11.66 -4.06
N ASP A 50 -11.94 -10.89 -3.57
CA ASP A 50 -10.59 -11.35 -3.28
C ASP A 50 -10.63 -12.27 -2.06
N LEU A 51 -10.72 -13.58 -2.31
CA LEU A 51 -10.82 -14.62 -1.27
C LEU A 51 -9.47 -14.90 -0.58
N GLU A 52 -8.37 -14.41 -1.15
CA GLU A 52 -7.02 -14.85 -0.78
C GLU A 52 -6.32 -13.92 0.22
N HIS A 53 -7.00 -12.88 0.73
CA HIS A 53 -6.39 -11.88 1.62
C HIS A 53 -5.08 -11.31 1.05
N ILE A 54 -5.10 -10.92 -0.24
CA ILE A 54 -3.88 -10.52 -0.94
C ILE A 54 -3.26 -9.30 -0.27
N LYS A 55 -2.02 -9.46 0.19
CA LYS A 55 -1.22 -8.37 0.76
C LYS A 55 -0.83 -7.38 -0.32
N ARG A 56 -1.26 -6.13 -0.14
CA ARG A 56 -0.97 -5.03 -1.07
C ARG A 56 0.27 -4.27 -0.59
N ILE A 57 0.98 -3.68 -1.54
CA ILE A 57 2.15 -2.84 -1.24
C ILE A 57 1.68 -1.48 -0.74
N VAL A 58 2.11 -1.12 0.46
CA VAL A 58 1.89 0.18 1.07
C VAL A 58 3.22 0.78 1.55
N CYS A 59 3.30 2.10 1.57
CA CYS A 59 4.43 2.80 2.21
C CYS A 59 4.20 2.89 3.73
N VAL A 60 5.30 3.03 4.49
CA VAL A 60 5.28 3.16 5.96
C VAL A 60 4.22 4.13 6.51
N PRO A 61 4.09 5.39 6.01
CA PRO A 61 3.10 6.30 6.57
C PRO A 61 1.65 5.88 6.25
N CYS A 62 1.39 5.31 5.07
CA CYS A 62 0.05 4.80 4.75
C CYS A 62 -0.29 3.55 5.57
N HIS A 63 0.69 2.69 5.82
CA HIS A 63 0.56 1.54 6.72
C HIS A 63 0.18 1.98 8.14
N GLN A 64 0.89 2.96 8.69
CA GLN A 64 0.57 3.51 10.01
C GLN A 64 -0.84 4.12 10.04
N ALA A 65 -1.18 4.93 9.02
CA ALA A 65 -2.50 5.51 8.90
C ALA A 65 -3.61 4.44 8.80
N LEU A 66 -3.37 3.34 8.07
CA LEU A 66 -4.33 2.22 8.00
C LEU A 66 -4.54 1.59 9.38
N LYS A 67 -3.46 1.36 10.14
CA LYS A 67 -3.55 0.78 11.49
C LYS A 67 -4.23 1.69 12.50
N GLU A 68 -3.94 3.00 12.44
CA GLU A 68 -4.53 4.00 13.34
C GLU A 68 -6.02 4.26 13.04
N ASN A 69 -6.41 4.20 11.77
CA ASN A 69 -7.78 4.49 11.33
C ASN A 69 -8.62 3.22 11.11
N CYS A 70 -8.21 2.06 11.65
CA CYS A 70 -9.03 0.85 11.61
C CYS A 70 -10.31 1.02 12.44
N LEU A 71 -11.32 1.63 11.80
CA LEU A 71 -12.73 1.64 12.18
C LEU A 71 -13.50 0.46 11.53
N PHE A 72 -12.81 -0.43 10.82
CA PHE A 72 -13.40 -1.58 10.16
C PHE A 72 -13.16 -2.82 11.03
N ASN A 73 -14.13 -3.10 11.92
CA ASN A 73 -14.26 -4.40 12.55
C ASN A 73 -14.36 -5.46 11.43
N GLU A 74 -13.28 -6.22 11.22
CA GLU A 74 -13.23 -7.64 10.82
C GLU A 74 -11.90 -8.03 10.13
N VAL A 75 -11.05 -7.07 9.75
CA VAL A 75 -9.73 -7.38 9.18
C VAL A 75 -8.68 -6.40 9.71
N CYS A 76 -8.13 -6.73 10.88
CA CYS A 76 -6.88 -6.20 11.40
C CYS A 76 -5.91 -7.37 11.60
#